data_AF-A0A971WJQ2-F1
#
_entry.id   AF-A0A971WJQ2-F1
#
_cell.length_a   1.000
_cell.length_b   1.000
_cell.length_c   1.000
_cell.angle_alpha   90.00
_cell.angle_beta   90.00
_cell.angle_gamma   90.00
#
_symmetry.space_group_name_H-M   'P 1'
#
loop_
_entity.id
_entity.type
_entity.pdbx_description
1 polymer ?
#
loop_
_entity_poly.entity_id
_entity_poly.type
_entity_poly.pdbx_seq_one_letter_code
_entity_poly.pdbx_strand_id
1 'polypeptide(L)'
;MEKRFFLCKLFEKNEGFTLIEVLISSAIFLSLVVAICSLLVPWGRVFNSLSQKIEEEENLLGSVNTLFQLVRYSNNLQSSSDGKELSMNLSSNPLKIYSQGGSLLLKNKGVANPVAEGCSEVCFTVEGSKEKPLVSAHLVFGKEVLDIKINSCLLLSP
;
A
#
# COMPACT_ATOMS: atom_id res chain seq x y z
N MET A 1 -32.31 -30.65 0.94
CA MET A 1 -33.35 -29.83 0.25
C MET A 1 -34.59 -29.62 1.14
N GLU A 2 -34.49 -29.75 2.48
CA GLU A 2 -35.67 -29.82 3.36
C GLU A 2 -35.95 -28.53 4.15
N LYS A 3 -34.93 -27.69 4.39
CA LYS A 3 -35.10 -26.44 5.18
C LYS A 3 -35.98 -25.39 4.50
N ARG A 4 -36.02 -25.37 3.16
CA ARG A 4 -36.90 -24.46 2.39
C ARG A 4 -38.37 -24.89 2.47
N PHE A 5 -38.64 -26.18 2.66
CA PHE A 5 -40.00 -26.72 2.68
C PHE A 5 -40.72 -26.40 4.00
N PHE A 6 -39.98 -26.35 5.12
CA PHE A 6 -40.54 -26.04 6.43
C PHE A 6 -41.00 -24.58 6.57
N LEU A 7 -40.27 -23.63 5.96
CA LEU A 7 -40.63 -22.21 5.98
C LEU A 7 -41.89 -21.91 5.15
N CYS A 8 -42.07 -22.58 4.00
CA CYS A 8 -43.29 -22.42 3.20
C CYS A 8 -44.51 -23.05 3.87
N LYS A 9 -44.37 -24.17 4.57
CA LYS A 9 -45.50 -24.87 5.20
C LYS A 9 -46.08 -24.13 6.42
N LEU A 10 -45.28 -23.27 7.06
CA LEU A 10 -45.74 -22.39 8.14
C LEU A 10 -46.65 -21.25 7.64
N PHE A 11 -46.60 -20.93 6.34
CA PHE A 11 -47.37 -19.85 5.72
C PHE A 11 -48.74 -20.29 5.16
N GLU A 12 -49.00 -21.59 5.03
CA GLU A 12 -50.25 -22.11 4.42
C GLU A 12 -51.44 -22.22 5.41
N LYS A 13 -51.22 -21.96 6.71
CA LYS A 13 -52.31 -22.03 7.69
C LYS A 13 -53.07 -20.69 7.72
N ASN A 14 -54.21 -20.63 7.03
CA ASN A 14 -55.17 -19.52 7.02
C ASN A 14 -55.90 -19.35 8.36
N GLU A 15 -55.18 -19.17 9.46
CA GLU A 15 -55.70 -18.66 10.72
C GLU A 15 -55.05 -17.29 10.92
N GLY A 16 -55.85 -16.23 11.10
CA GLY A 16 -55.33 -14.87 11.24
C GLY A 16 -54.26 -14.82 12.33
N PHE A 17 -53.05 -14.39 11.98
CA PHE A 17 -51.94 -14.28 12.92
C PHE A 17 -52.36 -13.46 14.14
N THR A 18 -52.13 -14.01 15.33
CA THR A 18 -52.35 -13.26 16.56
C THR A 18 -51.33 -12.12 16.65
N LEU A 19 -51.76 -10.95 17.13
CA LEU A 19 -50.95 -9.73 17.22
C LEU A 19 -49.62 -9.97 17.96
N ILE A 20 -49.61 -10.90 18.92
CA ILE A 20 -48.46 -11.33 19.71
C ILE A 20 -47.42 -12.08 18.85
N GLU A 21 -47.86 -12.95 17.95
CA GLU A 21 -46.98 -13.77 17.11
C GLU A 21 -46.21 -12.90 16.09
N VAL A 22 -46.88 -11.90 15.51
CA VAL A 22 -46.25 -10.89 14.64
C VAL A 22 -45.21 -10.08 15.42
N LEU A 23 -45.51 -9.71 16.65
CA LEU A 23 -44.64 -8.92 17.51
C LEU A 23 -43.36 -9.70 17.89
N ILE A 24 -43.51 -10.99 18.23
CA ILE A 24 -42.38 -11.89 18.52
C ILE A 24 -41.52 -12.10 17.26
N SER A 25 -42.13 -12.38 16.11
CA SER A 25 -41.42 -12.55 14.84
C SER A 25 -40.62 -11.30 14.45
N SER A 26 -41.24 -10.12 14.57
CA SER A 26 -40.59 -8.83 14.30
C SER A 26 -39.44 -8.57 15.26
N ALA A 27 -39.58 -8.87 16.56
CA ALA A 27 -38.52 -8.69 17.54
C ALA A 27 -37.31 -9.61 17.25
N ILE A 28 -37.57 -10.87 16.88
CA ILE A 28 -36.52 -11.82 16.48
C ILE A 28 -35.81 -11.31 15.22
N PHE A 29 -36.57 -10.86 14.21
CA PHE A 29 -35.99 -10.33 12.97
C PHE A 29 -35.09 -9.11 13.24
N LEU A 30 -35.56 -8.15 14.04
CA LEU A 30 -34.78 -6.97 14.40
C LEU A 30 -33.51 -7.34 15.18
N SER A 31 -33.61 -8.28 16.13
CA SER A 31 -32.42 -8.75 16.86
C SER A 31 -31.38 -9.41 15.93
N LEU A 32 -31.85 -10.15 14.93
CA LEU A 32 -30.97 -10.78 13.94
C LEU A 32 -30.28 -9.73 13.06
N VAL A 33 -31.01 -8.69 12.61
CA VAL A 33 -30.44 -7.59 11.84
C VAL A 33 -29.36 -6.86 12.65
N VAL A 34 -29.64 -6.55 13.93
CA VAL A 34 -28.66 -5.90 14.82
C VAL A 34 -27.42 -6.78 15.02
N ALA A 35 -27.60 -8.09 15.18
CA ALA A 35 -26.49 -9.04 15.30
C ALA A 35 -25.63 -9.12 14.02
N ILE A 36 -26.25 -9.03 12.84
CA ILE A 36 -25.50 -9.02 11.57
C ILE A 36 -24.74 -7.68 11.41
N CYS A 37 -25.40 -6.55 11.69
CA CYS A 37 -24.77 -5.23 11.61
C CYS A 37 -23.60 -5.09 12.59
N SER A 38 -23.72 -5.66 13.79
CA SER A 38 -22.65 -5.62 14.79
C SER A 38 -21.42 -6.45 14.40
N LEU A 39 -21.59 -7.47 13.56
CA LEU A 39 -20.49 -8.25 12.97
C LEU A 39 -19.83 -7.54 11.78
N LEU A 40 -20.60 -6.81 10.97
CA LEU A 40 -20.05 -6.11 9.79
C LEU A 40 -19.06 -5.00 10.15
N VAL A 41 -19.28 -4.30 11.27
CA VAL A 41 -18.41 -3.18 11.69
C VAL A 41 -16.98 -3.63 12.00
N PRO A 42 -16.73 -4.67 12.84
CA PRO A 42 -15.40 -5.24 13.03
C PRO A 42 -14.76 -5.72 11.72
N TRP A 43 -15.52 -6.38 10.85
CA TRP A 43 -15.02 -6.86 9.56
C TRP A 43 -14.56 -5.72 8.66
N GLY A 44 -15.29 -4.60 8.62
CA GLY A 44 -14.87 -3.41 7.90
C GLY A 44 -13.54 -2.84 8.41
N ARG A 45 -13.31 -2.84 9.72
CA ARG A 45 -12.03 -2.39 10.28
C ARG A 45 -10.88 -3.32 9.91
N VAL A 46 -11.10 -4.63 9.95
CA VAL A 46 -10.10 -5.62 9.54
C VAL A 46 -9.78 -5.45 8.06
N PHE A 47 -10.80 -5.29 7.22
CA PHE A 47 -10.60 -5.07 5.79
C PHE A 47 -9.81 -3.79 5.52
N ASN A 48 -10.16 -2.67 6.16
CA ASN A 48 -9.38 -1.43 6.04
C ASN A 48 -7.93 -1.61 6.48
N SER A 49 -7.68 -2.32 7.57
CA SER A 49 -6.32 -2.58 8.04
C SER A 49 -5.52 -3.43 7.06
N LEU A 50 -6.15 -4.43 6.43
CA LEU A 50 -5.51 -5.26 5.40
C LEU A 50 -5.26 -4.46 4.13
N SER A 51 -6.23 -3.65 3.70
CA SER A 51 -6.08 -2.76 2.54
C SER A 51 -4.93 -1.78 2.73
N GLN A 52 -4.83 -1.13 3.91
CA GLN A 52 -3.71 -0.25 4.23
C GLN A 52 -2.37 -0.97 4.17
N LYS A 53 -2.30 -2.19 4.71
CA LYS A 53 -1.06 -2.97 4.68
C LYS A 53 -0.64 -3.34 3.25
N ILE A 54 -1.60 -3.71 2.40
CA ILE A 54 -1.34 -4.03 0.99
C ILE A 54 -0.86 -2.78 0.23
N GLU A 55 -1.49 -1.63 0.48
CA GLU A 55 -1.10 -0.36 -0.12
C GLU A 55 0.32 0.08 0.31
N GLU A 56 0.68 -0.13 1.58
CA GLU A 56 2.05 0.09 2.07
C GLU A 56 3.08 -0.82 1.37
N GLU A 57 2.80 -2.13 1.26
CA GLU A 57 3.69 -3.08 0.58
C GLU A 57 3.83 -2.78 -0.92
N GLU A 58 2.74 -2.41 -1.60
CA GLU A 58 2.74 -2.03 -3.02
C GLU A 58 3.54 -0.74 -3.25
N ASN A 59 3.36 0.27 -2.39
CA ASN A 59 4.13 1.51 -2.43
C ASN A 59 5.63 1.27 -2.20
N LEU A 60 5.99 0.40 -1.25
CA LEU A 60 7.39 0.02 -1.02
C LEU A 60 7.97 -0.65 -2.26
N LEU A 61 7.32 -1.69 -2.79
CA LEU A 61 7.81 -2.43 -3.95
C LEU A 61 7.94 -1.52 -5.18
N GLY A 62 6.94 -0.66 -5.41
CA GLY A 62 6.93 0.33 -6.48
C GLY A 62 8.08 1.35 -6.35
N SER A 63 8.36 1.81 -5.13
CA SER A 63 9.47 2.73 -4.86
C SER A 63 10.83 2.10 -5.13
N VAL A 64 11.03 0.86 -4.72
CA VAL A 64 12.29 0.12 -4.91
C VAL A 64 12.53 -0.14 -6.39
N ASN A 65 11.49 -0.57 -7.11
CA ASN A 65 11.58 -0.78 -8.56
C ASN A 65 11.89 0.53 -9.30
N THR A 66 11.24 1.64 -8.91
CA THR A 66 11.50 2.96 -9.48
C THR A 66 12.94 3.40 -9.20
N LEU A 67 13.42 3.25 -7.96
CA LEU A 67 14.80 3.58 -7.60
C LEU A 67 15.79 2.71 -8.39
N PHE A 68 15.53 1.42 -8.52
CA PHE A 68 16.36 0.50 -9.30
C PHE A 68 16.47 0.93 -10.76
N GLN A 69 15.34 1.25 -11.40
CA GLN A 69 15.32 1.74 -12.79
C GLN A 69 16.05 3.08 -12.92
N LEU A 70 15.81 4.01 -12.00
CA LEU A 70 16.47 5.31 -11.98
C LEU A 70 17.98 5.18 -11.86
N VAL A 71 18.48 4.40 -10.90
CA VAL A 71 19.93 4.16 -10.72
C VAL A 71 20.53 3.43 -11.94
N ARG A 72 19.78 2.51 -12.54
CA ARG A 72 20.27 1.71 -13.68
C ARG A 72 20.37 2.50 -14.98
N TYR A 73 19.41 3.37 -15.26
CA TYR A 73 19.33 4.08 -16.54
C TYR A 73 19.87 5.51 -16.47
N SER A 74 20.21 6.02 -15.29
CA SER A 74 20.81 7.33 -15.13
C SER A 74 22.34 7.28 -15.14
N ASN A 75 22.94 8.45 -15.33
CA ASN A 75 24.36 8.67 -15.16
C ASN A 75 24.61 9.81 -14.15
N ASN A 76 25.88 10.00 -13.77
CA ASN A 76 26.31 11.03 -12.83
C ASN A 76 25.55 10.98 -11.49
N LEU A 77 25.42 9.77 -10.92
CA LEU A 77 24.82 9.53 -9.61
C LEU A 77 25.65 10.20 -8.52
N GLN A 78 25.01 11.01 -7.67
CA GLN A 78 25.64 11.70 -6.55
C GLN A 78 24.66 11.78 -5.38
N SER A 79 25.05 11.34 -4.19
CA SER A 79 24.29 11.64 -2.97
C SER A 79 24.68 13.02 -2.42
N SER A 80 23.73 13.67 -1.76
CA SER A 80 24.02 14.85 -0.94
C SER A 80 24.92 14.49 0.24
N SER A 81 25.59 15.48 0.82
CA SER A 81 26.52 15.26 1.94
C SER A 81 25.85 14.69 3.19
N ASP A 82 24.55 14.93 3.36
CA ASP A 82 23.73 14.38 4.44
C ASP A 82 23.00 13.08 4.04
N GLY A 83 23.19 12.60 2.81
CA GLY A 83 22.57 11.39 2.27
C GLY A 83 21.07 11.52 1.96
N LYS A 84 20.42 12.64 2.26
CA LYS A 84 18.95 12.75 2.13
C LYS A 84 18.45 12.92 0.70
N GLU A 85 19.33 13.24 -0.24
CA GLU A 85 19.01 13.43 -1.65
C GLU A 85 19.96 12.64 -2.52
N LEU A 86 19.43 11.98 -3.55
CA LEU A 86 20.19 11.38 -4.64
C LEU A 86 19.90 12.15 -5.93
N SER A 87 20.95 12.78 -6.47
CA SER A 87 20.94 13.48 -7.75
C SER A 87 21.45 12.57 -8.86
N MET A 88 20.83 12.67 -10.04
CA MET A 88 21.20 11.86 -11.20
C MET A 88 20.77 12.54 -12.50
N ASN A 89 21.30 12.09 -13.63
CA ASN A 89 20.93 12.57 -14.96
C ASN A 89 20.36 11.42 -15.79
N LEU A 90 19.11 11.56 -16.24
CA LEU A 90 18.47 10.60 -17.14
C LEU A 90 18.39 11.22 -18.53
N SER A 91 19.14 10.68 -19.51
CA SER A 91 19.19 11.23 -20.88
C SER A 91 19.44 12.74 -20.92
N SER A 92 20.37 13.24 -20.11
CA SER A 92 20.70 14.67 -19.92
C SER A 92 19.66 15.51 -19.18
N ASN A 93 18.60 14.90 -18.66
CA ASN A 93 17.62 15.57 -17.79
C ASN A 93 18.01 15.36 -16.31
N PRO A 94 18.28 16.44 -15.54
CA PRO A 94 18.60 16.31 -14.12
C PRO A 94 17.37 15.91 -13.32
N LEU A 95 17.53 14.86 -12.53
CA LEU A 95 16.55 14.29 -11.61
C LEU A 95 17.11 14.29 -10.19
N LYS A 96 16.23 14.44 -9.21
CA LYS A 96 16.56 14.34 -7.79
C LYS A 96 15.52 13.50 -7.08
N ILE A 97 15.94 12.57 -6.25
CA ILE A 97 15.05 11.80 -5.38
C ILE A 97 15.40 12.07 -3.91
N TYR A 98 14.38 12.33 -3.09
CA TYR A 98 14.51 12.72 -1.69
C TYR A 98 13.22 12.39 -0.94
N SER A 99 13.27 12.33 0.39
CA SER A 99 12.05 12.22 1.20
C SER A 99 11.62 13.60 1.71
N GLN A 100 10.31 13.86 1.69
CA GLN A 100 9.72 15.06 2.28
C GLN A 100 8.27 14.78 2.68
N GLY A 101 7.89 15.21 3.88
CA GLY A 101 6.49 15.14 4.33
C GLY A 101 5.94 13.72 4.48
N GLY A 102 6.79 12.72 4.67
CA GLY A 102 6.37 11.31 4.72
C GLY A 102 6.20 10.66 3.34
N SER A 103 6.68 11.30 2.27
CA SER A 103 6.66 10.74 0.91
C SER A 103 8.05 10.75 0.30
N LEU A 104 8.33 9.75 -0.53
CA LEU A 104 9.48 9.74 -1.41
C LEU A 104 9.13 10.47 -2.70
N LEU A 105 9.87 11.52 -3.04
CA LEU A 105 9.56 12.41 -4.15
C LEU A 105 10.65 12.36 -5.21
N LEU A 106 10.24 12.34 -6.48
CA LEU A 106 11.11 12.52 -7.64
C LEU A 106 10.90 13.91 -8.23
N LYS A 107 11.92 14.76 -8.13
CA LYS A 107 11.94 16.08 -8.75
C LYS A 107 12.52 16.01 -10.16
N ASN A 108 11.74 16.49 -11.11
CA ASN A 108 12.07 16.59 -12.53
C ASN A 108 11.66 17.98 -13.03
N LYS A 109 12.62 18.75 -13.57
CA LYS A 109 12.37 20.10 -14.14
C LYS A 109 11.57 21.04 -13.23
N GLY A 110 11.83 20.99 -11.92
CA GLY A 110 11.17 21.85 -10.93
C GLY A 110 9.86 21.30 -10.36
N VAL A 111 9.31 20.23 -10.94
CA VAL A 111 8.10 19.56 -10.44
C VAL A 111 8.50 18.36 -9.58
N ALA A 112 7.95 18.25 -8.37
CA ALA A 112 8.16 17.11 -7.48
C ALA A 112 6.94 16.17 -7.57
N ASN A 113 7.16 14.93 -8.03
CA ASN A 113 6.13 13.90 -8.14
C ASN A 113 6.32 12.85 -7.05
N PRO A 114 5.26 12.41 -6.37
CA PRO A 114 5.35 11.31 -5.40
C PRO A 114 5.70 10.01 -6.12
N VAL A 115 6.70 9.31 -5.59
CA VAL A 115 7.09 7.95 -5.99
C VAL A 115 6.44 6.93 -5.06
N ALA A 116 6.40 7.23 -3.77
CA ALA A 116 5.70 6.43 -2.77
C ALA A 116 5.31 7.28 -1.56
N GLU A 117 4.22 6.88 -0.92
CA GLU A 117 3.75 7.44 0.35
C GLU A 117 4.23 6.58 1.53
N GLY A 118 4.25 7.15 2.74
CA GLY A 118 4.68 6.47 3.96
C GLY A 118 6.20 6.41 4.17
N CYS A 119 7.01 7.00 3.29
CA CYS A 119 8.47 7.06 3.44
C CYS A 119 8.87 8.17 4.43
N SER A 120 9.20 7.79 5.66
CA SER A 120 9.56 8.73 6.72
C SER A 120 11.02 9.19 6.66
N GLU A 121 11.92 8.32 6.22
CA GLU A 121 13.35 8.58 6.21
C GLU A 121 14.01 7.94 4.99
N VAL A 122 15.00 8.64 4.43
CA VAL A 122 15.86 8.12 3.39
C VAL A 122 17.31 8.55 3.62
N CYS A 123 18.23 7.62 3.36
CA CYS A 123 19.65 7.90 3.30
C CYS A 123 20.27 7.18 2.10
N PHE A 124 20.94 7.93 1.23
CA PHE A 124 21.60 7.47 0.02
C PHE A 124 23.11 7.61 0.18
N THR A 125 23.82 6.55 -0.17
CA THR A 125 25.28 6.54 -0.27
C THR A 125 25.66 6.09 -1.67
N VAL A 126 26.50 6.87 -2.35
CA VAL A 126 27.06 6.49 -3.65
C VAL A 126 28.54 6.22 -3.49
N GLU A 127 28.95 4.99 -3.80
CA GLU A 127 30.33 4.52 -3.73
C GLU A 127 30.82 4.04 -5.10
N GLY A 128 32.12 3.89 -5.28
CA GLY A 128 32.73 3.37 -6.51
C GLY A 128 33.12 4.46 -7.51
N SER A 129 33.43 4.03 -8.74
CA SER A 129 33.86 4.94 -9.81
C SER A 129 32.66 5.46 -10.61
N LYS A 130 32.85 6.54 -11.37
CA LYS A 130 31.81 7.07 -12.28
C LYS A 130 31.29 6.03 -13.29
N GLU A 131 32.10 5.03 -13.64
CA GLU A 131 31.75 3.98 -14.59
C GLU A 131 31.04 2.80 -13.93
N LYS A 132 31.25 2.57 -12.64
CA LYS A 132 30.64 1.48 -11.86
C LYS A 132 30.18 1.97 -10.48
N PRO A 133 29.22 2.89 -10.41
CA PRO A 133 28.68 3.34 -9.14
C PRO A 133 27.87 2.24 -8.46
N LEU A 134 28.05 2.12 -7.15
CA LEU A 134 27.23 1.33 -6.26
C LEU A 134 26.39 2.31 -5.42
N VAL A 135 25.08 2.25 -5.56
CA VAL A 135 24.16 3.07 -4.76
C VAL A 135 23.60 2.21 -3.64
N SER A 136 23.84 2.62 -2.40
CA SER A 136 23.16 2.07 -1.24
C SER A 136 22.04 3.03 -0.84
N ALA A 137 20.83 2.52 -0.61
CA ALA A 137 19.73 3.31 -0.08
C ALA A 137 19.16 2.64 1.15
N HIS A 138 19.01 3.42 2.21
CA HIS A 138 18.29 3.09 3.43
C HIS A 138 16.94 3.80 3.37
N LEU A 139 15.85 3.04 3.37
CA LEU A 139 14.49 3.55 3.27
C LEU A 139 13.69 3.09 4.48
N VAL A 140 12.95 4.00 5.10
CA VAL A 140 12.06 3.69 6.22
C VAL A 140 10.62 3.98 5.83
N PHE A 141 9.77 2.96 5.86
CA PHE A 141 8.35 3.00 5.59
C PHE A 141 7.57 2.56 6.83
N GLY A 142 7.13 3.51 7.65
CA GLY A 142 6.44 3.20 8.91
C GLY A 142 7.30 2.35 9.86
N LYS A 143 7.00 1.05 9.95
CA LYS A 143 7.77 0.07 10.76
C LYS A 143 8.77 -0.75 9.94
N GLU A 144 8.68 -0.68 8.62
CA GLU A 144 9.53 -1.42 7.71
C GLU A 144 10.79 -0.61 7.40
N VAL A 145 11.94 -1.27 7.48
CA VAL A 145 13.24 -0.68 7.18
C VAL A 145 13.86 -1.52 6.07
N LEU A 146 14.27 -0.87 5.01
CA LEU A 146 14.81 -1.52 3.83
C LEU A 146 16.17 -0.93 3.47
N ASP A 147 17.17 -1.80 3.49
CA ASP A 147 18.51 -1.51 2.99
C ASP A 147 18.72 -2.19 1.64
N ILE A 148 18.87 -1.39 0.60
CA ILE A 148 19.10 -1.86 -0.77
C ILE A 148 20.45 -1.41 -1.28
N LYS A 149 21.10 -2.30 -2.04
CA LYS A 149 22.32 -2.00 -2.78
C LYS A 149 22.06 -2.24 -4.26
N ILE A 150 22.21 -1.20 -5.05
CA ILE A 150 21.93 -1.20 -6.49
C ILE A 150 23.25 -0.96 -7.22
N ASN A 151 23.64 -1.93 -8.02
CA ASN A 151 24.77 -1.82 -8.94
C ASN A 151 24.25 -1.40 -10.31
N SER A 152 24.69 -0.25 -10.82
CA SER A 152 24.24 0.25 -12.12
C SER A 152 24.69 -0.64 -13.31
N CYS A 153 25.70 -1.51 -13.11
CA CYS A 153 26.38 -2.24 -14.18
C CYS A 153 26.03 -3.73 -14.27
N LEU A 154 25.23 -4.28 -13.35
CA LEU A 154 24.78 -5.68 -13.47
C LEU A 154 23.62 -5.75 -14.46
N LEU A 155 23.96 -5.96 -15.73
CA LEU A 155 23.04 -6.54 -16.69
C LEU A 155 22.64 -7.92 -16.15
N LEU A 156 21.35 -8.09 -15.83
CA LEU A 156 20.73 -9.40 -15.93
C LEU A 156 21.01 -9.87 -17.36
N SER A 157 21.93 -10.81 -17.53
CA SER A 157 21.97 -11.61 -18.75
C SER A 157 20.55 -12.17 -18.94
N PRO A 158 19.99 -12.11 -20.16
CA PRO A 158 18.75 -12.79 -20.47
C PRO A 158 18.84 -14.29 -20.18
#